data_AF-A0A2J6X647-F1
#
_entry.id   AF-A0A2J6X647-F1
#
_cell.length_a   1.000
_cell.length_b   1.000
_cell.length_c   1.000
_cell.angle_alpha   90.00
_cell.angle_beta   90.00
_cell.angle_gamma   90.00
#
_symmetry.space_group_name_H-M   'P 1'
#
loop_
_entity.id
_entity.type
_entity.pdbx_description
1 polymer ?
#
loop_
_entity_poly.entity_id
_entity_poly.type
_entity_poly.pdbx_seq_one_letter_code
_entity_poly.pdbx_strand_id
1 'polypeptide(L)' 'QATVALCAHANRDLIVTDDTDAFAHAILELLTDPERCAALGRAGRKYVEQYHNWNTSVAQIEIGYLKALSATRDRSL' A
#
# COMPACT_ATOMS: atom_id res chain seq x y z
N GLN A 1 -15.85 -0.42 2.46
CA GLN A 1 -14.67 -0.68 1.63
C GLN A 1 -13.50 0.13 2.20
N ALA A 2 -12.39 -0.52 2.60
CA ALA A 2 -11.23 0.09 3.26
C ALA A 2 -10.16 0.63 2.29
N THR A 3 -10.43 0.61 0.98
CA THR A 3 -9.54 1.09 -0.08
C THR A 3 -9.46 2.61 -0.20
N VAL A 4 -10.42 3.37 0.35
CA VAL A 4 -10.43 4.85 0.31
C VAL A 4 -9.29 5.46 1.16
N ALA A 5 -8.78 4.71 2.13
CA ALA A 5 -7.65 5.12 2.96
C ALA A 5 -6.28 4.93 2.28
N LEU A 6 -6.23 4.18 1.17
CA LEU A 6 -5.04 4.05 0.34
C LEU A 6 -5.06 5.19 -0.68
N CYS A 7 -3.98 5.98 -0.77
CA CYS A 7 -3.75 6.95 -1.86
C CYS A 7 -3.65 6.31 -3.27
N ALA A 8 -4.22 5.13 -3.47
CA ALA A 8 -4.21 4.37 -4.71
C ALA A 8 -5.32 4.85 -5.65
N HIS A 9 -5.05 4.86 -6.94
CA HIS A 9 -6.00 5.33 -7.95
C HIS A 9 -6.78 4.16 -8.54
N ALA A 10 -8.11 4.21 -8.44
CA ALA A 10 -8.98 3.21 -9.05
C ALA A 10 -8.75 3.13 -10.58
N ASN A 11 -8.81 1.92 -11.13
CA ASN A 11 -8.53 1.56 -12.53
C ASN A 11 -7.09 1.85 -13.02
N ARG A 12 -6.21 2.33 -12.13
CA ARG A 12 -4.77 2.47 -12.41
C ARG A 12 -3.95 1.51 -11.57
N ASP A 13 -4.13 1.56 -10.25
CA ASP A 13 -3.33 0.81 -9.29
C ASP A 13 -4.06 -0.44 -8.77
N LEU A 14 -5.41 -0.41 -8.83
CA LEU A 14 -6.30 -1.52 -8.50
C LEU A 14 -7.67 -1.34 -9.18
N ILE A 15 -8.45 -2.41 -9.25
CA ILE A 15 -9.86 -2.36 -9.68
C ILE A 15 -10.74 -2.40 -8.42
N VAL A 16 -11.71 -1.49 -8.33
CA VAL A 16 -12.74 -1.47 -7.27
C VAL A 16 -14.08 -1.71 -7.92
N THR A 17 -14.84 -2.64 -7.36
CA THR A 17 -16.23 -2.91 -7.76
C THR A 17 -17.11 -2.89 -6.51
N ASP A 18 -18.38 -2.56 -6.67
CA ASP A 18 -19.32 -2.39 -5.56
C ASP A 18 -20.07 -3.68 -5.21
N ASP A 19 -20.03 -4.70 -6.08
CA ASP A 19 -20.67 -6.00 -5.88
C ASP A 19 -19.80 -7.17 -6.36
N THR A 20 -20.22 -8.38 -5.96
CA THR A 20 -19.49 -9.63 -6.19
C THR A 20 -19.50 -10.10 -7.64
N ASP A 21 -20.57 -9.83 -8.39
CA ASP A 21 -20.69 -10.25 -9.78
C ASP A 21 -19.82 -9.37 -10.68
N ALA A 22 -19.82 -8.05 -10.42
CA ALA A 22 -18.90 -7.12 -11.04
C ALA A 22 -17.43 -7.45 -10.72
N PHE A 23 -17.14 -7.92 -9.49
CA PHE A 23 -15.79 -8.35 -9.13
C PHE A 23 -15.36 -9.60 -9.91
N ALA A 24 -16.23 -10.60 -10.00
CA ALA A 24 -15.96 -11.82 -10.77
C ALA A 24 -15.76 -11.49 -12.26
N HIS A 25 -16.57 -10.60 -12.82
CA HIS A 25 -16.43 -10.15 -14.21
C HIS A 25 -15.08 -9.45 -14.44
N ALA A 26 -14.69 -8.55 -13.53
CA ALA A 26 -13.41 -7.85 -13.62
C ALA A 26 -12.21 -8.82 -13.57
N ILE A 27 -12.28 -9.89 -12.77
CA ILE A 27 -11.26 -10.94 -12.76
C ILE A 27 -11.21 -11.64 -14.13
N LEU A 28 -12.36 -12.05 -14.67
CA LEU A 28 -12.43 -12.74 -15.95
C LEU A 28 -11.87 -11.88 -17.09
N GLU A 29 -12.24 -10.59 -17.16
CA GLU A 29 -11.66 -9.65 -18.13
C GLU A 29 -10.13 -9.57 -18.01
N LEU A 30 -9.62 -9.49 -16.78
CA LEU A 30 -8.18 -9.39 -16.54
C LEU A 30 -7.44 -10.66 -16.98
N LEU A 31 -8.06 -11.84 -16.81
CA LEU A 31 -7.49 -13.11 -17.25
C LEU A 31 -7.47 -13.25 -18.77
N THR A 32 -8.39 -12.59 -19.47
CA THR A 32 -8.44 -12.60 -20.94
C THR A 32 -7.49 -11.60 -21.60
N ASP A 33 -6.93 -10.66 -20.85
CA ASP A 33 -5.97 -9.65 -21.33
C ASP A 33 -4.69 -9.65 -20.48
N PRO A 34 -3.68 -10.47 -20.86
CA PRO A 34 -2.42 -10.56 -20.13
C PRO A 34 -1.63 -9.25 -20.05
N GLU A 35 -1.74 -8.38 -21.05
CA GLU A 35 -1.02 -7.10 -21.05
C GLU A 35 -1.63 -6.15 -20.03
N ARG A 36 -2.96 -6.04 -20.00
CA ARG A 36 -3.69 -5.26 -19.00
C ARG A 36 -3.45 -5.80 -17.58
N CYS A 37 -3.43 -7.12 -17.42
CA CYS A 37 -3.08 -7.76 -16.14
C CYS A 37 -1.67 -7.36 -15.67
N ALA A 38 -0.67 -7.46 -16.55
CA ALA A 38 0.70 -7.10 -16.23
C ALA A 38 0.87 -5.60 -15.95
N ALA A 39 0.16 -4.74 -16.69
CA ALA A 39 0.16 -3.29 -16.48
C ALA A 39 -0.41 -2.92 -15.11
N LEU A 40 -1.55 -3.48 -14.74
CA LEU A 40 -2.18 -3.28 -13.43
C LEU A 40 -1.25 -3.75 -12.31
N GLY A 41 -0.63 -4.93 -12.46
CA GLY A 41 0.31 -5.47 -11.48
C GLY A 41 1.54 -4.57 -11.26
N ARG A 42 2.11 -4.01 -12.33
CA ARG A 42 3.22 -3.05 -12.23
C ARG A 42 2.81 -1.75 -11.54
N ALA A 43 1.64 -1.21 -11.89
CA ALA A 43 1.13 0.02 -11.29
C ALA A 43 0.85 -0.16 -9.80
N GLY A 44 0.17 -1.25 -9.42
CA GLY A 44 -0.08 -1.60 -8.02
C GLY A 44 1.21 -1.78 -7.21
N ARG A 45 2.21 -2.47 -7.76
CA ARG A 45 3.52 -2.60 -7.11
C ARG A 45 4.20 -1.25 -6.89
N LYS A 46 4.25 -0.40 -7.92
CA LYS A 46 4.85 0.93 -7.82
C LYS A 46 4.17 1.77 -6.73
N TYR A 47 2.84 1.68 -6.63
CA TYR A 47 2.10 2.32 -5.56
C TYR A 47 2.54 1.83 -4.16
N VAL A 48 2.60 0.51 -3.95
CA VAL A 48 3.02 -0.07 -2.66
C VAL A 48 4.46 0.35 -2.32
N GLU A 49 5.37 0.27 -3.27
CA GLU A 49 6.77 0.68 -3.08
C GLU A 49 6.90 2.18 -2.74
N GLN A 50 6.04 3.02 -3.32
CA GLN A 50 6.07 4.47 -3.11
C GLN A 50 5.45 4.89 -1.77
N TYR A 51 4.32 4.30 -1.37
CA TYR A 51 3.52 4.79 -0.24
C TYR A 51 3.56 3.88 0.98
N HIS A 52 3.95 2.62 0.81
CA HIS A 52 4.02 1.62 1.88
C HIS A 52 5.43 1.04 2.01
N ASN A 53 6.45 1.86 1.81
CA ASN A 53 7.83 1.47 2.03
C ASN A 53 8.06 1.17 3.53
N TRP A 54 8.05 -0.12 3.85
CA TRP A 54 8.25 -0.66 5.20
C TRP A 54 9.53 -0.12 5.85
N ASN A 55 10.61 0.06 5.07
CA ASN A 55 11.87 0.58 5.60
C ASN A 55 11.72 2.00 6.14
N THR A 56 10.93 2.85 5.46
CA THR A 56 10.67 4.22 5.93
C THR A 56 9.82 4.22 7.20
N SER A 57 8.83 3.33 7.28
CA SER A 57 7.97 3.20 8.47
C SER A 57 8.76 2.72 9.69
N VAL A 58 9.64 1.72 9.50
CA VAL A 58 10.50 1.18 10.57
C VAL A 58 11.51 2.22 11.04
N ALA A 59 12.14 2.97 10.13
CA ALA A 59 13.10 4.02 10.49
C ALA A 59 12.45 5.10 11.38
N GLN A 60 11.20 5.48 11.12
CA GLN A 60 10.48 6.45 11.95
C GLN A 60 10.21 5.91 13.36
N ILE A 61 9.86 4.63 13.48
CA ILE A 61 9.66 3.97 14.77
C ILE A 61 10.98 3.89 15.55
N GLU A 62 12.08 3.53 14.87
CA GLU A 62 13.41 3.47 15.47
C GLU A 62 13.86 4.83 16.00
N ILE A 63 13.66 5.90 15.22
CA ILE A 63 13.91 7.28 15.68
C ILE A 63 13.08 7.61 16.93
N GLY A 64 11.81 7.18 16.98
CA GLY A 64 10.95 7.35 18.15
C GLY A 64 11.52 6.67 19.40
N TYR A 65 11.96 5.41 19.27
CA TYR A 65 12.58 4.68 20.38
C TYR A 65 13.89 5.31 20.85
N LEU A 66 14.76 5.72 19.92
CA LEU A 66 16.04 6.36 20.25
C LEU A 66 15.81 7.67 21.03
N LYS A 67 14.80 8.47 20.65
CA LYS A 67 14.41 9.68 21.38
C LYS A 67 13.88 9.38 22.78
N ALA A 68 13.07 8.34 22.95
CA ALA A 68 12.56 7.96 24.26
C ALA A 68 13.67 7.45 25.20
N LEU A 69 14.62 6.68 24.66
CA LEU A 69 15.77 6.18 25.40
C LEU A 69 16.71 7.31 25.84
N SER A 70 16.99 8.29 24.97
CA SER A 70 17.83 9.43 25.32
C SER A 70 17.18 10.33 26.38
N ALA A 71 15.88 10.60 26.27
CA ALA A 71 15.14 11.41 27.25
C ALA A 71 15.07 10.78 28.64
N THR A 72 15.05 9.45 28.72
CA THR A 72 15.05 8.71 29.99
C THR A 72 16.43 8.77 30.67
N ARG A 73 17.50 8.67 29.86
CA ARG A 73 18.89 8.71 30.34
C ARG A 73 19.30 10.09 30.88
N ASP A 74 18.82 11.18 30.27
CA ASP A 74 19.06 12.55 30.75
C ASP A 74 18.30 12.90 32.04
N ARG A 75 17.21 12.18 32.35
CA ARG A 75 16.41 12.40 33.57
C ARG A 75 16.96 11.66 34.79
N SER A 76 17.91 10.74 34.58
CA SER A 76 18.57 9.94 35.62
C SER A 76 19.95 10.46 36.05
N LEU A 77 20.35 11.65 35.59
CA LEU A 77 21.51 12.43 36.03
C LEU A 77 21.04 13.72 36.74
#